data_AF-A0A166RAI0-F1
#
_entry.id   AF-A0A166RAI0-F1
#
_cell.length_a   1.000
_cell.length_b   1.000
_cell.length_c   1.000
_cell.angle_alpha   90.00
_cell.angle_beta   90.00
_cell.angle_gamma   90.00
#
_symmetry.space_group_name_H-M   'P 1'
#
loop_
_entity.id
_entity.type
_entity.pdbx_description
1 polymer ?
#
loop_
_entity_poly.entity_id
_entity_poly.type
_entity_poly.pdbx_seq_one_letter_code
_entity_poly.pdbx_strand_id
1 'polypeptide(L)' 'LPPYAPDTNPDEWVWNNVKTAKVGRKMITSVSDLYSNVLAALRRLQENPGLVMGFFGDPHLAYINW' A
#
# COMPACT_ATOMS: atom_id res chain seq x y z
N LEU A 1 -17.50 -3.76 -3.71
CA LEU A 1 -17.17 -4.26 -2.37
C LEU A 1 -18.36 -4.03 -1.46
N PRO A 2 -18.72 -4.97 -0.57
CA PRO A 2 -19.69 -4.68 0.48
C PRO A 2 -19.20 -3.51 1.34
N PRO A 3 -20.10 -2.67 1.89
CA PRO A 3 -19.72 -1.59 2.80
C PRO A 3 -18.94 -2.13 4.00
N TYR A 4 -17.89 -1.44 4.43
CA TYR A 4 -17.08 -1.77 5.62
C TYR A 4 -16.35 -3.13 5.59
N ALA A 5 -15.80 -3.53 4.44
CA ALA A 5 -14.92 -4.69 4.32
C ALA A 5 -13.49 -4.29 3.91
N PRO A 6 -12.73 -3.59 4.79
CA PRO A 6 -11.36 -3.15 4.47
C PRO A 6 -10.46 -4.32 4.09
N ASP A 7 -10.61 -5.47 4.73
CA ASP A 7 -9.88 -6.71 4.44
C ASP A 7 -10.21 -7.31 3.05
N THR A 8 -11.09 -6.70 2.27
CA THR A 8 -11.36 -7.11 0.88
C THR A 8 -10.87 -6.08 -0.12
N ASN A 9 -10.26 -4.98 0.30
CA ASN A 9 -9.83 -3.92 -0.61
C ASN A 9 -8.31 -3.93 -0.82
N PRO A 10 -7.78 -4.31 -1.99
CA PRO A 10 -6.34 -4.48 -2.22
C PRO A 10 -5.50 -3.20 -1.97
N ASP A 11 -6.15 -2.02 -1.91
CA ASP A 11 -5.48 -0.78 -1.53
C ASP A 11 -5.00 -0.75 -0.06
N GLU A 12 -5.58 -1.56 0.84
CA GLU A 12 -5.12 -1.67 2.23
C GLU A 12 -3.70 -2.27 2.28
N TRP A 13 -3.34 -3.15 1.34
CA TRP A 13 -2.00 -3.69 1.21
C TRP A 13 -1.02 -2.63 0.70
N VAL A 14 -1.46 -1.77 -0.21
CA VAL A 14 -0.70 -0.58 -0.64
C VAL A 14 -0.47 0.34 0.55
N TRP A 15 -1.51 0.65 1.33
CA TRP A 15 -1.40 1.53 2.49
C TRP A 15 -0.52 0.96 3.59
N ASN A 16 -0.66 -0.33 3.89
CA ASN A 16 0.21 -1.02 4.84
C ASN A 16 1.67 -0.98 4.39
N ASN A 17 1.94 -1.21 3.09
CA ASN A 17 3.29 -1.13 2.54
C ASN A 17 3.87 0.29 2.65
N VAL A 18 3.11 1.32 2.26
CA VAL A 18 3.55 2.72 2.36
C VAL A 18 3.85 3.11 3.82
N LYS A 19 2.99 2.72 4.76
CA LYS A 19 3.15 3.00 6.19
C LYS A 19 4.39 2.29 6.78
N THR A 20 4.58 1.00 6.49
CA THR A 20 5.70 0.20 7.04
C THR A 20 7.04 0.45 6.36
N ALA A 21 7.06 0.65 5.03
CA ALA A 21 8.31 0.78 4.29
C ALA A 21 9.01 2.12 4.49
N LYS A 22 8.26 3.22 4.74
CA LYS A 22 8.82 4.59 4.69
C LYS A 22 8.37 5.51 5.82
N VAL A 23 7.12 5.43 6.27
CA VAL A 23 6.56 6.38 7.25
C VAL A 23 6.90 5.99 8.69
N GLY A 24 6.81 4.69 9.04
CA GLY A 24 7.06 4.23 10.41
C GLY A 24 8.52 4.24 10.88
N ARG A 25 9.49 4.46 9.96
CA ARG A 25 10.93 4.44 10.26
C ARG A 25 11.64 5.80 10.11
N LYS A 26 10.91 6.85 9.71
CA LYS A 26 11.46 8.19 9.51
C LYS A 26 10.80 9.19 10.44
N MET A 27 11.60 10.10 10.99
CA MET A 27 11.07 11.25 11.73
C MET A 27 10.45 12.22 10.72
N ILE A 28 9.13 12.27 10.69
CA ILE A 28 8.40 13.18 9.81
C ILE A 28 8.27 14.52 10.51
N THR A 29 8.89 15.55 9.94
CA THR A 29 8.99 16.87 10.58
C THR A 29 8.04 17.91 9.99
N SER A 30 7.40 17.60 8.85
CA SER A 30 6.42 18.48 8.21
C SER A 30 5.46 17.71 7.29
N VAL A 31 4.38 18.36 6.85
CA VAL A 31 3.43 17.83 5.85
C VAL A 31 4.13 17.61 4.50
N SER A 32 5.05 18.49 4.11
CA SER A 32 5.82 18.35 2.87
C SER A 32 6.75 17.12 2.90
N ASP A 33 7.36 16.86 4.06
CA ASP A 33 8.19 15.68 4.29
C ASP A 33 7.34 14.40 4.25
N LEU A 34 6.16 14.40 4.89
CA LEU A 34 5.19 13.29 4.77
C LEU A 34 4.84 13.03 3.31
N TYR A 35 4.44 14.06 2.56
CA TYR A 35 4.06 13.95 1.16
C TYR A 35 5.19 13.37 0.31
N SER A 36 6.41 13.88 0.48
CA SER A 36 7.58 13.43 -0.27
C SER A 36 7.92 11.96 0.02
N ASN A 37 7.80 11.52 1.27
CA ASN A 37 8.04 10.14 1.66
C ASN A 37 6.96 9.18 1.12
N VAL A 38 5.68 9.58 1.19
CA VAL A 38 4.56 8.82 0.62
C VAL A 38 4.72 8.69 -0.89
N LEU A 39 5.01 9.79 -1.59
CA LEU A 39 5.22 9.79 -3.04
C LEU A 39 6.37 8.87 -3.45
N ALA A 40 7.48 8.89 -2.71
CA ALA A 40 8.61 8.00 -2.96
C ALA A 40 8.26 6.51 -2.70
N ALA A 41 7.40 6.22 -1.72
CA ALA A 41 6.92 4.87 -1.46
C ALA A 41 6.05 4.35 -2.62
N LEU A 42 5.11 5.19 -3.10
CA LEU A 42 4.23 4.85 -4.22
C LEU A 42 5.00 4.66 -5.53
N ARG A 43 6.00 5.49 -5.83
CA ARG A 43 6.86 5.31 -7.00
C ARG A 43 7.61 3.99 -6.99
N ARG A 44 8.14 3.57 -5.84
CA ARG A 44 8.78 2.26 -5.69
C ARG A 44 7.81 1.10 -5.97
N LEU A 45 6.55 1.23 -5.56
CA LEU A 45 5.52 0.23 -5.86
C LEU A 45 5.23 0.19 -7.37
N GLN A 46 5.12 1.36 -8.01
CA GLN A 46 4.92 1.48 -9.44
C GLN A 46 6.06 0.83 -10.25
N GLU A 47 7.30 0.99 -9.81
CA GLU A 47 8.49 0.38 -10.42
C GLU A 47 8.61 -1.13 -10.16
N ASN A 48 7.82 -1.69 -9.23
CA ASN A 48 7.88 -3.10 -8.85
C ASN A 48 6.50 -3.78 -8.93
N PRO A 49 6.03 -4.08 -10.15
CA PRO A 49 4.72 -4.68 -10.36
C PRO A 49 4.60 -6.07 -9.71
N GLY A 50 5.70 -6.81 -9.55
CA GLY A 50 5.69 -8.10 -8.84
C GLY A 50 5.26 -7.98 -7.38
N LEU A 51 5.63 -6.88 -6.71
CA LEU A 51 5.18 -6.60 -5.35
C LEU A 51 3.69 -6.27 -5.31
N VAL A 52 3.20 -5.51 -6.28
CA VAL A 52 1.77 -5.18 -6.44
C VAL A 52 0.96 -6.45 -6.68
N MET A 53 1.43 -7.34 -7.57
CA MET A 53 0.80 -8.65 -7.80
C MET A 53 0.76 -9.50 -6.54
N GLY A 54 1.81 -9.44 -5.71
CA GLY A 54 1.87 -10.15 -4.42
C GLY A 54 0.78 -9.74 -3.43
N PHE A 55 0.24 -8.52 -3.52
CA PHE A 55 -0.88 -8.10 -2.67
C PHE A 55 -2.14 -8.92 -2.89
N PHE A 56 -2.40 -9.34 -4.13
CA PHE A 56 -3.56 -10.15 -4.51
C PHE A 56 -3.44 -11.62 -4.08
N GLY A 57 -2.32 -12.02 -3.47
CA GLY A 57 -2.15 -13.36 -2.90
C GLY A 57 -2.88 -13.59 -1.57
N ASP A 58 -3.49 -12.56 -0.99
CA ASP A 58 -4.26 -12.70 0.26
C ASP A 58 -5.56 -13.49 0.04
N PRO A 59 -5.89 -14.49 0.88
CA PRO A 59 -7.14 -15.25 0.76
C PRO A 59 -8.41 -14.39 0.75
N HIS A 60 -8.41 -13.25 1.45
CA HIS A 60 -9.56 -12.34 1.44
C HIS A 60 -9.75 -11.60 0.12
N LEU A 61 -8.72 -11.57 -0.72
CA LEU A 61 -8.75 -11.00 -2.08
C LEU A 61 -8.99 -12.06 -3.16
N ALA A 62 -9.23 -13.33 -2.79
CA ALA A 62 -9.46 -14.43 -3.74
C ALA A 62 -10.67 -14.23 -4.66
N TYR A 63 -11.55 -13.26 -4.36
CA TYR A 63 -12.64 -12.88 -5.26
C TYR A 63 -12.15 -12.12 -6.51
N ILE A 64 -10.93 -11.54 -6.46
CA ILE A 64 -10.27 -10.88 -7.57
C ILE A 64 -9.60 -11.96 -8.44
N ASN A 65 -10.37 -12.48 -9.38
CA ASN A 65 -9.87 -13.39 -10.41
C ASN A 65 -9.42 -12.58 -11.63
N TRP A 66 -8.28 -12.95 -12.22
CA TRP A 66 -7.69 -12.33 -13.41
C TRP A 66 -7.95 -13.17 -14.66
#